data_AF-A0A6L6J6D3-F1
#
_entry.id   AF-A0A6L6J6D3-F1
#
_cell.length_a   1.000
_cell.length_b   1.000
_cell.length_c   1.000
_cell.angle_alpha   90.00
_cell.angle_beta   90.00
_cell.angle_gamma   90.00
#
_symmetry.space_group_name_H-M   'P 1'
#
loop_
_entity.id
_entity.type
_entity.pdbx_description
1 polymer ?
#
loop_
_entity_poly.entity_id
_entity_poly.type
_entity_poly.pdbx_seq_one_letter_code
_entity_poly.pdbx_strand_id
1 'polypeptide(L)'
;MNRIGLALMAASAAAMIAADAFAGEPSDPFAPTAQKFYLEFDMLAPTDINCDATGPGVRTWVTRNLAGKPILRVTGNAADAEIACWRSDGSRYTTTANRELFYNTGEAIRGTVTFDRNSDAMTVVLRRGDRERIQKVVHRSFVRVN
;
A
#
# COMPACT_ATOMS: atom_id res chain seq x y z
N MET A 1 0.13 -48.02 17.92
CA MET A 1 -0.18 -47.95 16.48
C MET A 1 -0.73 -46.57 16.14
N ASN A 2 -0.05 -45.89 15.20
CA ASN A 2 -0.46 -44.79 14.29
C ASN A 2 -1.17 -43.50 14.76
N ARG A 3 -0.33 -42.46 14.90
CA ARG A 3 -0.39 -41.08 14.35
C ARG A 3 -1.61 -40.66 13.51
N ILE A 4 -2.27 -39.57 13.92
CA ILE A 4 -2.72 -38.38 13.13
C ILE A 4 -2.91 -37.26 14.20
N GLY A 5 -2.35 -36.05 14.19
CA GLY A 5 -1.70 -35.25 13.15
C GLY A 5 -2.53 -34.00 12.85
N LEU A 6 -2.00 -32.81 13.19
CA LEU A 6 -2.41 -31.46 12.75
C LEU A 6 -3.73 -30.89 13.34
N ALA A 7 -3.88 -29.59 13.59
CA ALA A 7 -2.98 -28.44 13.56
C ALA A 7 -3.70 -27.22 14.18
N LEU A 8 -2.91 -26.39 14.86
CA LEU A 8 -2.93 -24.91 14.96
C LEU A 8 -4.28 -24.16 14.85
N MET A 9 -4.70 -23.47 15.92
CA MET A 9 -4.38 -22.06 16.23
C MET A 9 -4.75 -21.05 15.13
N ALA A 10 -5.83 -20.30 15.34
CA ALA A 10 -6.10 -18.96 14.78
C ALA A 10 -7.38 -18.40 15.44
N ALA A 11 -7.52 -17.14 15.85
CA ALA A 11 -6.64 -15.99 15.90
C ALA A 11 -7.26 -15.00 16.90
N SER A 12 -6.42 -14.36 17.70
CA SER A 12 -6.81 -13.25 18.58
C SER A 12 -6.71 -11.91 17.87
N ALA A 13 -7.76 -11.09 18.06
CA ALA A 13 -7.81 -9.63 18.13
C ALA A 13 -7.45 -8.78 16.90
N ALA A 14 -8.38 -7.89 16.52
CA ALA A 14 -8.15 -6.44 16.59
C ALA A 14 -9.47 -5.70 16.44
N ALA A 15 -9.86 -4.96 17.48
CA ALA A 15 -10.89 -3.92 17.39
C ALA A 15 -10.38 -2.77 16.51
N MET A 16 -11.24 -2.13 15.71
CA MET A 16 -11.13 -0.69 15.37
C MET A 16 -12.48 -0.11 14.94
N ILE A 17 -13.00 0.73 15.85
CA ILE A 17 -13.71 2.01 15.70
C ILE A 17 -14.57 2.21 14.44
N ALA A 18 -15.90 2.21 14.65
CA ALA A 18 -16.88 2.77 13.75
C ALA A 18 -16.73 4.31 13.71
N ALA A 19 -16.38 4.84 12.54
CA ALA A 19 -16.71 6.21 12.17
C ALA A 19 -17.79 6.12 11.08
N ASP A 20 -19.03 5.87 11.53
CA ASP A 20 -20.21 6.12 10.72
C ASP A 20 -20.38 7.63 10.57
N ALA A 21 -20.14 8.15 9.38
CA ALA A 21 -20.82 9.31 8.82
C ALA A 21 -20.19 9.66 7.47
N PHE A 22 -20.60 9.00 6.39
CA PHE A 22 -20.87 9.59 5.06
C PHE A 22 -21.46 8.46 4.19
N ALA A 23 -22.62 8.71 3.60
CA ALA A 23 -23.40 7.76 2.83
C ALA A 23 -22.59 7.07 1.72
N GLY A 24 -22.63 5.73 1.73
CA GLY A 24 -22.12 4.84 0.68
C GLY A 24 -21.97 3.45 1.29
N GLU A 25 -22.60 2.44 0.69
CA GLU A 25 -22.68 1.05 1.14
C GLU A 25 -21.54 0.54 2.06
N PRO A 26 -21.86 -0.30 3.07
CA PRO A 26 -20.84 -0.96 3.88
C PRO A 26 -19.83 -1.64 2.97
N SER A 27 -18.59 -1.19 3.07
CA SER A 27 -17.50 -1.61 2.20
C SER A 27 -17.20 -3.08 2.47
N ASP A 28 -17.79 -3.99 1.69
CA ASP A 28 -17.49 -5.42 1.79
C ASP A 28 -15.98 -5.64 1.53
N PRO A 29 -15.20 -6.05 2.54
CA PRO A 29 -13.75 -6.23 2.41
C PRO A 29 -13.38 -7.37 1.44
N PHE A 30 -14.35 -8.22 1.05
CA PHE A 30 -14.17 -9.34 0.13
C PHE A 30 -14.72 -9.09 -1.28
N ALA A 31 -15.39 -7.95 -1.53
CA ALA A 31 -15.84 -7.60 -2.86
C ALA A 31 -14.63 -7.48 -3.83
N PRO A 32 -14.68 -8.11 -5.01
CA PRO A 32 -13.59 -8.02 -5.98
C PRO A 32 -13.43 -6.58 -6.47
N THR A 33 -12.38 -5.92 -5.98
CA THR A 33 -12.02 -4.59 -6.43
C THR A 33 -11.20 -4.67 -7.72
N ALA A 34 -11.69 -4.04 -8.79
CA ALA A 34 -11.00 -4.00 -10.08
C ALA A 34 -9.64 -3.27 -10.00
N GLN A 35 -9.45 -2.38 -9.02
CA GLN A 35 -8.20 -1.65 -8.83
C GLN A 35 -7.51 -2.12 -7.55
N LYS A 36 -6.24 -2.53 -7.70
CA LYS A 36 -5.37 -2.98 -6.60
C LYS A 36 -3.99 -2.38 -6.81
N PHE A 37 -3.58 -1.53 -5.87
CA PHE A 37 -2.25 -0.92 -5.82
C PHE A 37 -1.56 -1.28 -4.51
N TYR A 38 -0.29 -1.64 -4.59
CA TYR A 38 0.56 -1.86 -3.44
C TYR A 38 1.71 -0.86 -3.49
N LEU A 39 1.95 -0.13 -2.42
CA LEU A 39 3.15 0.67 -2.23
C LEU A 39 4.03 0.00 -1.18
N GLU A 40 5.23 -0.33 -1.61
CA GLU A 40 6.27 -0.98 -0.83
C GLU A 40 7.54 -0.12 -0.85
N PHE A 41 8.44 -0.39 0.08
CA PHE A 41 9.67 0.37 0.24
C PHE A 41 10.87 -0.56 0.13
N ASP A 42 11.94 -0.07 -0.49
CA ASP A 42 13.20 -0.78 -0.60
C ASP A 42 13.87 -1.03 0.76
N MET A 43 15.04 -1.68 0.74
CA MET A 43 15.76 -1.99 1.96
C MET A 43 16.29 -0.76 2.70
N LEU A 44 16.54 0.34 2.00
CA LEU A 44 17.14 1.56 2.54
C LEU A 44 16.11 2.46 3.24
N ALA A 45 14.83 2.26 2.96
CA ALA A 45 13.78 3.01 3.61
C ALA A 45 13.75 2.74 5.13
N PRO A 46 13.52 3.79 5.93
CA PRO A 46 13.45 3.69 7.38
C PRO A 46 12.17 2.98 7.81
N THR A 47 12.23 2.27 8.94
CA THR A 47 11.11 1.46 9.46
C THR A 47 10.01 2.29 10.12
N ASP A 48 10.32 3.53 10.48
CA ASP A 48 9.39 4.48 11.11
C ASP A 48 8.47 5.19 10.10
N ILE A 49 8.58 4.87 8.81
CA ILE A 49 7.67 5.38 7.79
C ILE A 49 6.29 4.71 7.94
N ASN A 50 5.25 5.53 7.84
CA ASN A 50 3.85 5.13 7.83
C ASN A 50 3.19 5.76 6.61
N CYS A 51 2.19 5.09 6.05
CA CYS A 51 1.46 5.59 4.89
C CYS A 51 -0.02 5.31 5.04
N ASP A 52 -0.83 6.17 4.43
CA ASP A 52 -2.26 5.98 4.27
C ASP A 52 -2.69 6.50 2.90
N ALA A 53 -3.89 6.12 2.48
CA ALA A 53 -4.50 6.58 1.25
C ALA A 53 -5.96 6.94 1.47
N THR A 54 -6.36 8.10 0.96
CA THR A 54 -7.72 8.64 1.10
C THR A 54 -8.33 8.92 -0.27
N GLY A 55 -9.66 9.04 -0.31
CA GLY A 55 -10.41 9.42 -1.51
C GLY A 55 -11.75 8.69 -1.62
N PRO A 56 -12.66 9.16 -2.49
CA PRO A 56 -13.96 8.52 -2.70
C PRO A 56 -13.82 7.08 -3.19
N GLY A 57 -14.44 6.12 -2.48
CA GLY A 57 -14.38 4.70 -2.83
C GLY A 57 -13.00 4.05 -2.63
N VAL A 58 -12.06 4.74 -1.98
CA VAL A 58 -10.75 4.20 -1.62
C VAL A 58 -10.88 3.32 -0.38
N ARG A 59 -10.25 2.15 -0.42
CA ARG A 59 -10.11 1.25 0.73
C ARG A 59 -8.64 0.98 0.97
N THR A 60 -8.20 1.15 2.21
CA THR A 60 -6.79 1.11 2.57
C THR A 60 -6.53 0.07 3.65
N TRP A 61 -5.46 -0.70 3.47
CA TRP A 61 -4.92 -1.60 4.48
C TRP A 61 -3.41 -1.44 4.55
N VAL A 62 -2.88 -1.40 5.77
CA VAL A 62 -1.45 -1.31 6.00
C VAL A 62 -1.01 -2.53 6.77
N THR A 63 0.00 -3.22 6.23
CA THR A 63 0.72 -4.29 6.93
C THR A 63 2.20 -3.93 7.01
N ARG A 64 3.02 -4.75 7.64
CA ARG A 64 4.47 -4.56 7.66
C ARG A 64 5.15 -5.78 7.04
N ASN A 65 6.21 -5.53 6.27
CA ASN A 65 7.07 -6.59 5.76
C ASN A 65 8.02 -7.12 6.85
N LEU A 66 8.79 -8.15 6.53
CA LEU A 66 9.75 -8.76 7.47
C LEU A 66 10.81 -7.78 7.99
N ALA A 67 11.12 -6.73 7.22
CA ALA A 67 12.03 -5.67 7.64
C ALA A 67 11.33 -4.52 8.40
N GLY A 68 10.06 -4.71 8.80
CA GLY A 68 9.29 -3.75 9.57
C GLY A 68 8.77 -2.53 8.78
N LYS A 69 9.00 -2.47 7.46
CA LYS A 69 8.52 -1.36 6.61
C LYS A 69 7.05 -1.55 6.23
N PRO A 70 6.27 -0.48 6.07
CA PRO A 70 4.88 -0.59 5.69
C PRO A 70 4.75 -1.16 4.27
N ILE A 71 3.71 -1.99 4.10
CA ILE A 71 3.14 -2.34 2.80
C ILE A 71 1.75 -1.72 2.80
N LEU A 72 1.58 -0.65 2.04
CA LEU A 72 0.29 0.00 1.84
C LEU A 72 -0.45 -0.70 0.70
N ARG A 73 -1.64 -1.22 0.97
CA ARG A 73 -2.56 -1.77 -0.03
C ARG A 73 -3.72 -0.81 -0.21
N VAL A 74 -3.94 -0.36 -1.45
CA VAL A 74 -5.03 0.51 -1.85
C VAL A 74 -5.92 -0.24 -2.85
N THR A 75 -7.24 -0.24 -2.61
CA THR A 75 -8.21 -0.84 -3.53
C THR A 75 -9.47 0.00 -3.69
N GLY A 76 -10.38 -0.44 -4.56
CA GLY A 76 -11.61 0.28 -4.88
C GLY A 76 -11.31 1.31 -5.96
N ASN A 77 -11.03 2.55 -5.56
CA ASN A 77 -10.60 3.63 -6.45
C ASN A 77 -9.10 3.98 -6.28
N ALA A 78 -8.23 2.99 -6.49
CA ALA A 78 -6.78 3.18 -6.32
C ALA A 78 -6.17 4.18 -7.32
N ALA A 79 -6.79 4.40 -8.48
CA ALA A 79 -6.32 5.35 -9.49
C ALA A 79 -6.46 6.81 -9.04
N ASP A 80 -7.50 7.15 -8.27
CA ASP A 80 -7.71 8.52 -7.79
C ASP A 80 -7.25 8.72 -6.34
N ALA A 81 -6.84 7.65 -5.66
CA ALA A 81 -6.39 7.72 -4.28
C ALA A 81 -5.27 8.78 -4.10
N GLU A 82 -5.39 9.53 -3.01
CA GLU A 82 -4.37 10.44 -2.52
C GLU A 82 -3.52 9.70 -1.50
N ILE A 83 -2.25 9.48 -1.82
CA ILE A 83 -1.33 8.74 -0.95
C ILE A 83 -0.45 9.72 -0.19
N ALA A 84 -0.47 9.61 1.13
CA ALA A 84 0.38 10.37 2.03
C ALA A 84 1.18 9.43 2.92
N CYS A 85 2.45 9.75 3.11
CA CYS A 85 3.34 9.03 4.03
C CYS A 85 4.01 10.01 4.98
N TRP A 86 4.29 9.57 6.20
CA TRP A 86 4.94 10.38 7.22
C TRP A 86 5.87 9.55 8.08
N ARG A 87 6.80 10.23 8.73
CA ARG A 87 7.80 9.65 9.63
C ARG A 87 7.71 10.26 11.01
N SER A 88 8.30 9.59 12.00
CA SER A 88 8.31 10.08 13.38
C SER A 88 9.13 11.36 13.56
N ASP A 89 10.09 11.61 12.67
CA ASP A 89 10.90 12.83 12.62
C ASP A 89 10.16 14.05 12.04
N GLY A 90 8.88 13.91 11.69
CA GLY A 90 8.04 14.97 11.13
C GLY A 90 8.10 15.10 9.62
N SER A 91 8.96 14.34 8.92
CA SER A 91 9.00 14.32 7.45
C SER A 91 7.67 13.81 6.90
N ARG A 92 7.15 14.49 5.87
CA ARG A 92 5.97 14.08 5.12
C ARG A 92 6.28 13.89 3.65
N TYR A 93 5.53 13.00 3.00
CA TYR A 93 5.71 12.63 1.61
C TYR A 93 4.35 12.36 0.95
N THR A 94 4.29 12.55 -0.37
CA THR A 94 3.16 12.15 -1.20
C THR A 94 3.62 11.41 -2.45
N THR A 95 2.74 10.65 -3.09
CA THR A 95 3.01 10.04 -4.38
C THR A 95 1.80 10.00 -5.30
N THR A 96 2.06 10.15 -6.59
CA THR A 96 1.09 9.96 -7.67
C THR A 96 1.34 8.68 -8.47
N ALA A 97 2.25 7.80 -8.01
CA ALA A 97 2.65 6.62 -8.76
C ALA A 97 1.50 5.62 -9.00
N ASN A 98 0.46 5.66 -8.16
CA ASN A 98 -0.79 4.90 -8.33
C ASN A 98 -1.59 5.31 -9.58
N ARG A 99 -1.29 6.46 -10.19
CA ARG A 99 -2.01 7.01 -11.35
C ARG A 99 -1.35 6.70 -12.69
N GLU A 100 -0.17 6.09 -12.65
CA GLU A 100 0.77 6.04 -13.79
C GLU A 100 0.55 4.87 -14.76
N LEU A 101 -0.26 3.90 -14.35
CA LEU A 101 -0.60 2.71 -15.11
C LEU A 101 -2.11 2.43 -15.01
N PHE A 102 -2.69 1.91 -16.09
CA PHE A 102 -4.09 1.49 -16.11
C PHE A 102 -4.31 0.25 -15.22
N TYR A 103 -5.42 0.23 -14.50
CA TYR A 103 -5.84 -0.91 -13.67
C TYR A 103 -6.61 -1.93 -14.49
N ASN A 104 -6.52 -3.20 -14.09
CA ASN A 104 -7.36 -4.28 -14.60
C ASN A 104 -7.69 -5.24 -13.47
N THR A 105 -8.70 -6.08 -13.67
CA THR A 105 -9.19 -7.03 -12.66
C THR A 105 -8.24 -8.21 -12.41
N GLY A 106 -7.30 -8.47 -13.33
CA GLY A 106 -6.46 -9.67 -13.32
C GLY A 106 -5.18 -9.53 -12.50
N GLU A 107 -4.54 -8.36 -12.48
CA GLU A 107 -3.23 -8.18 -11.86
C GLU A 107 -3.14 -6.86 -11.09
N ALA A 108 -2.61 -6.93 -9.87
CA ALA A 108 -2.33 -5.74 -9.07
C ALA A 108 -1.10 -4.98 -9.62
N ILE A 109 -1.09 -3.67 -9.40
CA ILE A 109 0.11 -2.84 -9.60
C ILE A 109 0.88 -2.80 -8.29
N ARG A 110 2.19 -3.03 -8.34
CA ARG A 110 3.10 -2.95 -7.20
C ARG A 110 4.13 -1.85 -7.46
N GLY A 111 4.16 -0.84 -6.62
CA GLY A 111 5.16 0.22 -6.62
C GLY A 111 6.18 0.00 -5.51
N THR A 112 7.47 0.00 -5.85
CA THR A 112 8.56 0.01 -4.88
C THR A 112 9.20 1.39 -4.88
N VAL A 113 9.16 2.09 -3.74
CA VAL A 113 9.88 3.34 -3.53
C VAL A 113 11.36 3.04 -3.35
N THR A 114 12.21 3.64 -4.18
CA THR A 114 13.67 3.64 -3.97
C THR A 114 14.02 4.81 -3.05
N PHE A 115 14.18 4.54 -1.76
CA PHE A 115 14.21 5.59 -0.75
C PHE A 115 15.62 6.17 -0.59
N ASP A 116 15.72 7.49 -0.66
CA ASP A 116 16.94 8.24 -0.38
C ASP A 116 16.64 9.35 0.63
N ARG A 117 17.22 9.24 1.82
CA ARG A 117 17.06 10.19 2.93
C ARG A 117 17.58 11.60 2.60
N ASN A 118 18.46 11.73 1.61
CA ASN A 118 19.06 13.00 1.19
C ASN A 118 18.35 13.61 -0.01
N SER A 119 17.29 12.99 -0.52
CA SER A 119 16.52 13.46 -1.67
C SER A 119 15.11 13.87 -1.28
N ASP A 120 14.68 15.04 -1.76
CA ASP A 120 13.28 15.49 -1.64
C ASP A 120 12.35 14.83 -2.66
N ALA A 121 12.89 14.14 -3.67
CA ALA A 121 12.09 13.48 -4.69
C ALA A 121 12.72 12.15 -5.10
N MET A 122 12.01 11.07 -4.80
CA MET A 122 12.44 9.70 -4.99
C MET A 122 11.72 9.05 -6.17
N THR A 123 12.24 7.92 -6.62
CA THR A 123 11.68 7.14 -7.74
C THR A 123 10.77 6.05 -7.21
N VAL A 124 9.68 5.79 -7.92
CA VAL A 124 8.83 4.61 -7.71
C VAL A 124 8.93 3.71 -8.92
N VAL A 125 9.32 2.45 -8.69
CA VAL A 125 9.41 1.41 -9.72
C VAL A 125 8.11 0.61 -9.71
N LEU A 126 7.40 0.62 -10.84
CA LEU A 126 6.11 -0.04 -11.00
C LEU A 126 6.25 -1.39 -11.69
N ARG A 127 5.62 -2.40 -11.10
CA ARG A 127 5.47 -3.77 -11.61
C ARG A 127 4.00 -4.16 -11.64
N ARG A 128 3.68 -5.22 -12.38
CA ARG A 128 2.33 -5.78 -12.48
C ARG A 128 2.33 -7.26 -12.13
N GLY A 129 1.40 -7.66 -11.27
CA GLY A 129 1.30 -9.02 -10.75
C GLY A 129 2.55 -9.40 -9.94
N ASP A 130 2.81 -10.70 -9.87
CA ASP A 130 4.02 -11.24 -9.24
C ASP A 130 5.17 -11.40 -10.24
N ARG A 131 5.06 -10.78 -11.42
CA ARG A 131 6.10 -10.79 -12.44
C ARG A 131 7.21 -9.83 -12.02
N GLU A 132 8.46 -10.27 -12.16
CA GLU A 132 9.63 -9.41 -11.89
C GLU A 132 9.83 -8.30 -12.93
N ARG A 133 9.10 -8.36 -14.05
CA ARG A 133 9.22 -7.40 -15.15
C ARG A 133 8.74 -6.01 -14.73
N ILE A 134 9.67 -5.06 -14.72
CA ILE A 134 9.39 -3.63 -14.58
C ILE A 134 8.48 -3.18 -15.72
N GLN A 135 7.37 -2.53 -15.36
CA GLN A 135 6.44 -1.93 -16.31
C GLN A 135 6.80 -0.47 -16.58
N LYS A 136 7.14 0.28 -15.52
CA LYS A 136 7.46 1.70 -15.63
C LYS A 136 8.34 2.13 -14.46
N VAL A 137 9.27 3.05 -14.71
CA VAL A 137 10.05 3.74 -13.67
C VAL A 137 9.57 5.18 -13.63
N VAL A 138 9.01 5.60 -12.50
CA VAL A 138 8.41 6.93 -12.35
C VAL A 138 9.33 7.76 -11.49
N HIS A 139 10.21 8.52 -12.14
CA HIS A 139 11.15 9.40 -11.45
C HIS A 139 10.42 10.54 -10.72
N ARG A 140 10.97 10.96 -9.58
CA ARG A 140 10.46 12.09 -8.78
C ARG A 140 8.97 11.98 -8.44
N SER A 141 8.48 10.76 -8.23
CA SER A 141 7.04 10.49 -7.98
C SER A 141 6.71 10.22 -6.52
N PHE A 142 7.72 10.04 -5.66
CA PHE A 142 7.54 10.04 -4.21
C PHE A 142 8.25 11.26 -3.66
N VAL A 143 7.50 12.29 -3.28
CA VAL A 143 8.01 13.65 -3.07
C VAL A 143 7.79 14.06 -1.63
N ARG A 144 8.81 14.66 -1.02
CA ARG A 144 8.74 15.26 0.30
C ARG A 144 7.87 16.51 0.25
N VAL A 145 6.94 16.62 1.20
CA VAL A 145 6.05 17.78 1.34
C VAL A 145 6.30 18.43 2.70
N ASN A 146 6.29 19.76 2.73
CA ASN A 146 6.52 20.57 3.93
C ASN A 146 5.20 20.78 4.69
#